data_AF-A0A7K0KFU4-F1
#
_entry.id   AF-A0A7K0KFU4-F1
#
_cell.length_a   1.000
_cell.length_b   1.000
_cell.length_c   1.000
_cell.angle_alpha   90.00
_cell.angle_beta   90.00
_cell.angle_gamma   90.00
#
_symmetry.space_group_name_H-M   'P 1'
#
loop_
_entity.id
_entity.type
_entity.pdbx_description
1 polymer ?
#
loop_
_entity_poly.entity_id
_entity_poly.type
_entity_poly.pdbx_seq_one_letter_code
_entity_poly.pdbx_strand_id
1 'polypeptide(L)' 'MIDNYDDIINLPHHVSQRHPRMSMYNRAAQFSPFAALTGYEKAIEEAQKKQEVEVRRRNTPVEL' A
#
# COMPACT_ATOMS: atom_id res chain seq x y z
N MET A 1 -8.84 31.09 -6.01
CA MET A 1 -9.66 30.19 -5.19
C MET A 1 -9.21 30.40 -3.76
N ILE A 2 -10.12 30.50 -2.80
CA ILE A 2 -9.74 30.68 -1.39
C ILE A 2 -9.25 29.34 -0.88
N ASP A 3 -8.01 29.34 -0.40
CA ASP A 3 -7.32 28.20 0.19
C ASP A 3 -7.93 27.92 1.57
N ASN A 4 -9.10 27.26 1.57
CA ASN A 4 -9.99 27.06 2.72
C ASN A 4 -9.39 26.25 3.89
N TYR A 5 -8.14 25.82 3.79
CA TYR A 5 -7.50 24.94 4.77
C TYR A 5 -6.04 25.32 5.08
N ASP A 6 -5.53 26.44 4.56
CA ASP A 6 -4.14 26.86 4.77
C ASP A 6 -3.80 27.09 6.25
N ASP A 7 -4.80 27.48 7.03
CA ASP A 7 -4.73 27.71 8.47
C ASP A 7 -4.63 26.40 9.28
N ILE A 8 -5.04 25.26 8.72
CA ILE A 8 -5.08 23.98 9.42
C ILE A 8 -4.21 22.87 8.81
N ILE A 9 -3.82 22.96 7.54
CA ILE A 9 -3.13 21.89 6.81
C ILE A 9 -1.74 21.54 7.38
N ASN A 10 -1.07 22.54 7.98
CA ASN A 10 0.25 22.40 8.58
C ASN A 10 0.21 22.20 10.11
N LEU A 11 -0.98 22.12 10.72
CA LEU A 11 -1.08 21.91 12.16
C LEU A 11 -0.62 20.50 12.55
N PRO A 12 0.05 20.34 13.71
CA PRO A 12 0.48 19.03 14.17
C PRO A 12 -0.73 18.13 14.37
N HIS A 13 -0.69 16.93 13.78
CA HIS A 13 -1.73 15.95 13.98
C HIS A 13 -1.74 15.45 15.42
N HIS A 14 -2.94 15.37 16.01
CA HIS A 14 -3.10 14.78 17.33
C HIS A 14 -2.60 13.32 17.37
N VAL A 15 -1.75 13.03 18.36
CA VAL A 15 -1.32 11.67 18.70
C VAL A 15 -1.71 11.42 20.15
N SER A 16 -2.55 10.41 20.37
CA SER A 16 -2.95 10.03 21.72
C SER A 16 -1.75 9.51 22.51
N GLN A 17 -1.54 10.07 23.69
CA GLN A 17 -0.50 9.60 24.63
C GLN A 17 -0.94 8.34 25.38
N ARG A 18 -2.26 8.16 25.56
CA ARG A 18 -2.84 7.03 26.31
C ARG A 18 -3.08 5.80 25.44
N HIS A 19 -3.44 6.01 24.19
CA HIS A 19 -3.82 4.95 23.24
C HIS A 19 -2.80 4.92 22.10
N PRO A 20 -1.76 4.06 22.19
CA PRO A 20 -0.75 3.93 21.16
C PRO A 20 -1.39 3.62 19.80
N ARG A 21 -0.86 4.22 18.74
CA ARG A 21 -1.30 3.89 17.38
C ARG A 21 -0.90 2.45 17.07
N MET A 22 -1.77 1.74 16.37
CA MET A 22 -1.47 0.41 15.85
C MET A 22 -0.24 0.46 14.93
N SER A 23 0.61 -0.57 14.95
CA SER A 23 1.75 -0.68 14.04
C SER A 23 1.29 -0.78 12.58
N MET A 24 2.16 -0.43 11.63
CA MET A 24 1.85 -0.59 10.19
C MET A 24 1.55 -2.04 9.83
N TYR A 25 2.31 -2.99 10.39
CA TYR A 25 2.09 -4.42 10.17
C TYR A 25 0.71 -4.87 10.65
N ASN A 26 0.32 -4.50 11.87
CA ASN A 26 -0.99 -4.86 12.41
C ASN A 26 -2.13 -4.18 11.64
N ARG A 27 -1.91 -2.98 11.11
CA ARG A 27 -2.85 -2.34 10.17
C ARG A 27 -3.00 -3.15 8.88
N ALA A 28 -1.89 -3.61 8.28
CA ALA A 28 -1.92 -4.40 7.04
C ALA A 28 -2.62 -5.75 7.23
N ALA A 29 -2.46 -6.38 8.40
CA ALA A 29 -3.11 -7.66 8.72
C ALA A 29 -4.65 -7.59 8.68
N GLN A 30 -5.25 -6.43 9.00
CA GLN A 30 -6.71 -6.23 8.88
C GLN A 30 -7.21 -6.39 7.44
N PHE A 31 -6.36 -6.07 6.47
CA PHE A 31 -6.64 -6.17 5.04
C PHE A 31 -6.04 -7.42 4.42
N SER A 32 -5.84 -8.49 5.20
CA SER A 32 -5.32 -9.76 4.71
C SER A 32 -6.40 -10.85 4.71
N PRO A 33 -7.47 -10.71 3.89
CA PRO A 33 -8.59 -11.66 3.86
C PRO A 33 -8.19 -13.07 3.45
N PHE A 34 -7.03 -13.22 2.80
CA PHE A 34 -6.51 -14.49 2.32
C PHE A 34 -5.34 -15.02 3.16
N ALA A 35 -4.97 -14.37 4.27
CA ALA A 35 -3.87 -14.81 5.13
C ALA A 35 -4.06 -16.24 5.67
N ALA A 36 -5.32 -16.64 5.85
CA ALA A 36 -5.69 -17.97 6.33
C ALA A 36 -5.66 -19.04 5.23
N LEU A 37 -5.60 -18.65 3.95
CA LEU A 37 -5.54 -19.59 2.84
C LEU A 37 -4.09 -20.05 2.65
N THR A 38 -3.77 -21.21 3.19
CA THR A 38 -2.50 -21.89 2.96
C THR A 38 -2.53 -22.66 1.63
N GLY A 39 -1.40 -22.78 0.95
CA GLY A 39 -1.25 -23.59 -0.27
C GLY A 39 -1.38 -22.83 -1.59
N TYR A 40 -1.69 -21.54 -1.56
CA TYR A 40 -1.73 -20.67 -2.76
C TYR A 40 -0.42 -19.93 -3.02
N GLU A 41 0.63 -20.17 -2.24
CA GLU A 41 1.88 -19.43 -2.32
C GLU A 41 2.50 -19.53 -3.73
N LYS A 42 2.44 -20.72 -4.34
CA LYS A 42 2.91 -20.93 -5.72
C LYS A 42 2.10 -20.12 -6.74
N ALA A 43 0.77 -20.09 -6.60
CA ALA A 43 -0.10 -19.36 -7.52
C ALA A 43 0.11 -17.84 -7.42
N ILE A 44 0.32 -17.34 -6.20
CA ILE A 44 0.66 -15.93 -5.94
C ILE A 44 2.02 -15.59 -6.55
N GLU A 45 3.04 -16.43 -6.34
CA GLU A 45 4.38 -16.22 -6.88
C GLU A 45 4.39 -16.21 -8.43
N GLU A 46 3.65 -17.13 -9.06
CA GLU A 46 3.48 -17.16 -10.52
C GLU A 46 2.77 -15.91 -11.05
N ALA A 47 1.70 -15.47 -10.37
CA ALA A 47 0.98 -14.26 -10.73
C ALA A 47 1.89 -13.01 -10.61
N GLN A 48 2.70 -12.94 -9.56
CA GLN A 48 3.67 -11.88 -9.36
C GLN A 48 4.70 -11.83 -10.49
N LYS A 49 5.29 -12.97 -10.88
CA LYS A 49 6.25 -13.04 -12.00
C LYS A 49 5.64 -12.56 -13.32
N LYS A 50 4.41 -12.99 -13.62
CA LYS A 50 3.69 -12.55 -14.84
C LYS A 50 3.47 -11.04 -14.85
N GLN A 51 3.02 -10.49 -13.71
CA GLN A 51 2.81 -9.05 -13.56
C GLN A 51 4.10 -8.25 -13.74
N GLU A 52 5.21 -8.71 -13.16
CA GLU A 52 6.50 -8.04 -13.27
C GLU A 52 7.01 -8.01 -14.72
N VAL A 53 6.88 -9.11 -15.46
CA VAL A 53 7.20 -9.17 -16.89
C VAL A 53 6.32 -8.21 -17.69
N GLU A 54 5.02 -8.15 -17.40
CA GLU A 54 4.09 -7.27 -18.11
C GLU A 54 4.38 -5.78 -17.84
N VAL A 55 4.59 -5.42 -16.57
CA VAL A 55 4.99 -4.04 -16.18
C VAL A 55 6.31 -3.66 -16.85
N ARG A 56 7.29 -4.57 -16.85
CA ARG A 56 8.57 -4.32 -17.54
C ARG A 56 8.37 -4.09 -19.03
N ARG A 57 7.57 -4.91 -19.71
CA ARG A 57 7.25 -4.75 -21.15
C ARG A 57 6.50 -3.44 -21.43
N ARG A 58 5.62 -3.01 -20.52
CA ARG A 58 4.91 -1.73 -20.66
C ARG A 58 5.87 -0.54 -20.49
N ASN A 59 6.87 -0.69 -19.62
CA ASN A 59 7.82 0.36 -19.28
C ASN A 59 9.09 0.35 -20.15
N THR A 60 9.30 -0.64 -21.01
CA THR A 60 10.41 -0.61 -21.97
C THR A 60 10.19 0.55 -22.94
N PRO A 61 11.16 1.49 -23.05
CA PRO A 61 11.04 2.58 -24.00
C PRO A 61 11.04 2.00 -25.42
N VAL A 62 10.10 2.44 -26.23
CA VAL A 62 10.12 2.20 -27.68
C VAL A 62 11.23 3.08 -28.22
N GLU A 63 12.30 2.49 -28.78
CA GLU A 63 13.30 3.27 -29.51
C GLU A 63 12.60 3.89 -30.74
N LEU A 64 12.66 5.23 -30.84
CA LEU A 64 12.14 6.03 -31.96
C LEU A 64 13.03 5.92 -33.19
#